data_AF-A0A7G6WTW5-F1
#
_entry.id   AF-A0A7G6WTW5-F1
#
_cell.length_a   1.000
_cell.length_b   1.000
_cell.length_c   1.000
_cell.angle_alpha   90.00
_cell.angle_beta   90.00
_cell.angle_gamma   90.00
#
_symmetry.space_group_name_H-M   'P 1'
#
loop_
_entity.id
_entity.type
_entity.pdbx_description
1 polymer ?
#
loop_
_entity_poly.entity_id
_entity_poly.type
_entity_poly.pdbx_seq_one_letter_code
_entity_poly.pdbx_strand_id
1 'polypeptide(L)' 'MRVSVPTRDELARVAEDELGGVSLDEALQIVLFEHKTATALTRLAADPQALDDYRAEAGELADVDVEVAEW' A
#
# COMPACT_ATOMS: atom_id res chain seq x y z
N MET A 1 14.32 -14.48 11.89
CA MET A 1 15.41 -13.64 11.34
C MET A 1 15.59 -12.43 12.25
N ARG A 2 16.82 -11.97 12.51
CA ARG A 2 17.07 -10.74 13.28
C ARG A 2 17.36 -9.59 12.33
N VAL A 3 16.83 -8.42 12.61
CA VAL A 3 17.10 -7.18 11.86
C VAL A 3 18.38 -6.54 12.42
N SER A 4 19.24 -6.05 11.54
CA SER A 4 20.46 -5.34 11.96
C SER A 4 20.11 -4.02 12.65
N VAL A 5 20.94 -3.56 13.59
CA VAL A 5 20.75 -2.25 14.24
C VAL A 5 20.68 -1.11 13.21
N PRO A 6 21.58 -1.02 12.21
CA PRO A 6 21.47 0.02 11.18
C PRO A 6 20.13 0.00 10.41
N THR A 7 19.65 -1.18 10.03
CA THR A 7 18.36 -1.32 9.33
C THR A 7 17.18 -0.89 10.20
N ARG A 8 17.21 -1.25 11.50
CA ARG A 8 16.19 -0.84 12.45
C ARG A 8 16.18 0.68 12.63
N ASP A 9 17.36 1.28 12.75
CA ASP A 9 17.50 2.72 12.98
C ASP A 9 17.15 3.52 11.71
N GLU A 10 17.39 2.96 10.53
CA GLU A 10 16.90 3.50 9.26
C GLU A 10 15.38 3.48 9.18
N LEU A 11 14.74 2.34 9.49
CA LEU A 11 13.28 2.25 9.54
C LEU A 11 12.69 3.22 10.58
N ALA A 12 13.36 3.42 11.71
CA ALA A 12 12.93 4.38 12.72
C ALA A 12 12.97 5.83 12.20
N ARG A 13 13.99 6.20 11.41
CA ARG A 13 14.05 7.53 10.77
C ARG A 13 12.94 7.70 9.74
N VAL A 14 12.70 6.69 8.89
CA VAL A 14 11.59 6.73 7.92
C VAL A 14 10.24 6.86 8.62
N ALA A 15 10.04 6.12 9.73
CA ALA A 15 8.82 6.20 10.53
C ALA A 15 8.55 7.63 11.05
N GLU A 16 9.60 8.30 11.53
CA GLU A 16 9.53 9.67 12.04
C GLU A 16 9.36 10.71 10.92
N ASP A 17 10.23 10.66 9.92
CA ASP A 17 10.41 11.74 8.94
C ASP A 17 9.41 11.67 7.77
N GLU A 18 9.01 10.45 7.37
CA GLU A 18 8.28 10.21 6.11
C GLU A 18 6.87 9.65 6.34
N LEU A 19 6.69 8.83 7.38
CA LEU A 19 5.42 8.16 7.67
C LEU A 19 4.58 8.87 8.74
N GLY A 20 4.97 10.08 9.15
CA GLY A 20 4.18 10.92 10.05
C GLY A 20 4.33 10.59 11.53
N GLY A 21 5.50 10.10 11.96
CA GLY A 21 5.77 9.82 13.38
C GLY A 21 5.15 8.52 13.89
N VAL A 22 4.93 7.55 13.01
CA VAL A 22 4.32 6.27 13.39
C VAL A 22 5.27 5.38 14.20
N SER A 23 4.71 4.38 14.89
CA SER A 23 5.53 3.40 15.59
C SER A 23 6.35 2.55 14.62
N LEU A 24 7.46 1.96 15.11
CA LEU A 24 8.29 1.07 14.29
C LEU A 24 7.53 -0.18 13.81
N ASP A 25 6.57 -0.66 14.59
CA ASP A 25 5.72 -1.80 14.19
C ASP A 25 4.77 -1.40 13.06
N GLU A 26 4.17 -0.22 13.14
CA GLU A 26 3.31 0.31 12.10
C GLU A 26 4.09 0.62 10.81
N ALA A 27 5.29 1.19 10.92
CA ALA A 27 6.19 1.35 9.78
C ALA A 27 6.52 -0.01 9.13
N LEU A 28 6.71 -1.07 9.92
CA LEU A 28 6.92 -2.42 9.39
C LEU A 28 5.67 -2.96 8.69
N GLN A 29 4.47 -2.73 9.24
CA GLN A 29 3.21 -3.10 8.58
C GLN A 29 3.05 -2.39 7.23
N ILE A 30 3.39 -1.11 7.15
CA ILE A 30 3.38 -0.33 5.91
C ILE A 30 4.33 -0.95 4.88
N VAL A 31 5.58 -1.24 5.25
CA VAL A 31 6.55 -1.89 4.35
C VAL A 31 6.06 -3.27 3.86
N LEU A 32 5.44 -4.05 4.74
CA LEU A 32 4.86 -5.34 4.36
C LEU A 32 3.68 -5.18 3.40
N PHE A 33 2.86 -4.14 3.60
CA PHE A 33 1.76 -3.81 2.69
C PHE A 33 2.31 -3.38 1.32
N GLU A 34 3.28 -2.47 1.28
CA GLU A 34 3.94 -2.02 0.04
C GLU A 34 4.53 -3.18 -0.76
N HIS A 35 5.20 -4.12 -0.09
CA HIS A 35 5.74 -5.31 -0.75
C HIS A 35 4.64 -6.17 -1.40
N LYS A 36 3.51 -6.37 -0.70
CA LYS A 36 2.36 -7.11 -1.24
C LYS A 36 1.74 -6.38 -2.42
N THR A 37 1.60 -5.06 -2.32
CA THR A 37 1.07 -4.20 -3.39
C THR A 37 1.96 -4.26 -4.62
N ALA A 38 3.28 -4.09 -4.48
CA ALA A 38 4.22 -4.21 -5.58
C ALA A 38 4.15 -5.58 -6.27
N THR A 39 4.01 -6.65 -5.49
CA THR A 39 3.82 -8.01 -6.00
C THR A 39 2.50 -8.15 -6.76
N ALA A 40 1.40 -7.63 -6.23
CA ALA A 40 0.09 -7.66 -6.87
C ALA A 40 0.10 -6.88 -8.19
N LEU A 41 0.66 -5.67 -8.20
CA LEU A 41 0.80 -4.84 -9.40
C LEU A 41 1.67 -5.52 -10.46
N THR A 42 2.75 -6.19 -10.06
CA THR A 42 3.61 -6.94 -11.00
C THR A 42 2.84 -8.09 -11.66
N ARG A 43 2.02 -8.82 -10.90
CA ARG A 43 1.17 -9.89 -11.44
C ARG A 43 0.11 -9.34 -12.39
N LEU A 44 -0.53 -8.24 -12.02
CA LEU A 44 -1.53 -7.58 -12.84
C LEU A 44 -0.94 -7.04 -14.15
N ALA A 45 0.25 -6.44 -14.10
CA ALA A 45 0.96 -5.97 -15.29
C ALA A 45 1.37 -7.10 -16.25
N ALA A 46 1.57 -8.32 -15.73
CA ALA A 46 1.89 -9.50 -16.52
C ALA A 46 0.65 -10.17 -17.16
N ASP A 47 -0.57 -9.74 -16.78
CA ASP A 47 -1.83 -10.27 -17.30
C ASP A 47 -2.74 -9.14 -17.80
N PRO A 48 -2.67 -8.80 -19.10
CA PRO A 48 -3.45 -7.71 -19.68
C PRO A 48 -4.97 -7.90 -19.53
N GLN A 49 -5.46 -9.15 -19.57
CA GLN A 49 -6.90 -9.41 -19.42
C GLN A 49 -7.34 -9.11 -17.99
N ALA A 50 -6.60 -9.59 -16.99
CA ALA A 50 -6.90 -9.29 -15.59
C ALA A 50 -6.81 -7.80 -15.28
N LEU A 51 -5.90 -7.07 -15.94
CA LEU A 51 -5.79 -5.62 -15.81
C LEU A 51 -7.00 -4.89 -16.41
N ASP A 52 -7.48 -5.33 -17.57
CA ASP A 52 -8.65 -4.75 -18.21
C ASP A 52 -9.93 -5.04 -17.41
N ASP A 53 -10.08 -6.27 -16.88
CA ASP A 53 -11.19 -6.63 -15.99
C ASP A 53 -11.17 -5.77 -14.71
N TYR A 54 -10.01 -5.59 -14.07
CA TYR A 54 -9.85 -4.73 -12.91
C TYR A 54 -10.23 -3.27 -13.20
N ARG A 55 -9.84 -2.74 -14.37
CA ARG A 55 -10.17 -1.37 -14.78
C ARG A 55 -11.66 -1.20 -15.05
N ALA A 56 -12.31 -2.20 -15.65
CA ALA A 56 -13.75 -2.18 -15.89
C ALA A 56 -14.51 -2.12 -14.55
N GLU A 57 -14.19 -3.01 -13.60
CA GLU A 57 -14.78 -3.02 -12.26
C GLU A 57 -14.53 -1.70 -11.51
N ALA A 58 -13.30 -1.17 -11.56
CA ALA A 58 -12.98 0.10 -10.92
C ALA A 58 -13.76 1.28 -11.52
N GLY A 59 -14.02 1.26 -12.84
CA GLY A 59 -14.86 2.25 -13.51
C GLY A 59 -16.31 2.19 -13.03
N GLU A 60 -16.88 0.98 -12.97
CA GLU A 60 -18.25 0.78 -12.45
C GLU A 60 -18.41 1.28 -11.01
N LEU A 61 -17.39 1.08 -10.17
CA LEU A 61 -17.38 1.55 -8.78
C LEU A 61 -17.23 3.08 -8.67
N ALA A 62 -16.42 3.71 -9.53
CA ALA A 62 -16.25 5.16 -9.55
C ALA A 62 -17.54 5.88 -9.95
N ASP A 63 -18.34 5.29 -10.85
CA ASP A 63 -19.61 5.84 -11.30
C ASP A 63 -20.71 5.79 -10.22
N VAL A 64 -20.54 4.98 -9.17
CA VAL A 64 -21.49 4.86 -8.04
C VAL A 64 -20.99 5.54 -6.77
N ASP A 65 -19.93 6.33 -6.83
CA ASP A 65 -19.42 7.06 -5.66
C ASP A 65 -20.44 8.15 -5.26
N VAL A 66 -21.17 7.89 -4.18
CA VAL A 66 -22.25 8.76 -3.68
C VAL A 66 -21.72 9.70 -2.62
N GLU A 67 -22.00 11.00 -2.75
CA GLU A 67 -21.73 11.96 -1.69
C GLU A 67 -22.47 11.55 -0.40
N VAL A 68 -21.69 11.15 0.61
CA VAL A 68 -22.21 10.91 1.95
C VAL A 68 -22.45 12.27 2.60
N ALA A 69 -23.72 12.71 2.64
CA ALA A 69 -24.11 13.86 3.43
C ALA A 69 -24.09 13.49 4.91
N GLU A 70 -23.22 14.12 5.70
CA GLU A 70 -23.26 14.04 7.16
C GLU A 70 -24.47 14.85 7.66
N TRP A 71 -25.36 14.21 8.43
CA TRP A 71 -26.57 14.82 9.02
C TRP A 71 -26.34 15.18 10.49
#